data_AF-A0AAW9K9B2-F1
#
_entry.id   AF-A0AAW9K9B2-F1
#
_cell.length_a   1.000
_cell.length_b   1.000
_cell.length_c   1.000
_cell.angle_alpha   90.00
_cell.angle_beta   90.00
_cell.angle_gamma   90.00
#
_symmetry.space_group_name_H-M   'P 1'
#
loop_
_entity.id
_entity.type
_entity.pdbx_description
1 polymer ?
#
loop_
_entity_poly.entity_id
_entity_poly.type
_entity_poly.pdbx_seq_one_letter_code
_entity_poly.pdbx_strand_id
1 'polypeptide(L)'
;DSYATAKAFNLEHTVETNIEDAVNEVVLETEQAFKQMQNYRHISIPGKGNVKARVRMVTQYALAFDLNLLVVGTDHASEALTGFYTKWGDGAVDITPLSSLNKRQVRQLARYMGVPASVIDKAPTAGLWEGQTDEKELGIT
;
A
#
# COMPACT_ATOMS: atom_id res chain seq x y z
N ASP A 1 12.68 0.73 -5.19
CA ASP A 1 12.39 1.66 -6.29
C ASP A 1 11.48 0.93 -7.28
N SER A 2 10.26 1.44 -7.47
CA SER A 2 9.25 0.86 -8.37
C SER A 2 9.67 0.93 -9.84
N TYR A 3 10.37 1.99 -10.26
CA TYR A 3 10.82 2.12 -11.65
C TYR A 3 11.89 1.10 -12.00
N ALA A 4 12.84 0.87 -11.08
CA ALA A 4 13.87 -0.15 -11.25
C ALA A 4 13.24 -1.56 -11.41
N THR A 5 12.21 -1.87 -10.63
CA THR A 5 11.47 -3.14 -10.76
C THR A 5 10.69 -3.22 -12.08
N ALA A 6 9.95 -2.17 -12.45
CA ALA A 6 9.21 -2.14 -13.72
C ALA A 6 10.13 -2.33 -14.93
N LYS A 7 11.30 -1.68 -14.91
CA LYS A 7 12.34 -1.85 -15.94
C LYS A 7 12.92 -3.26 -15.96
N ALA A 8 13.19 -3.86 -14.80
CA ALA A 8 13.73 -5.21 -14.70
C ALA A 8 12.79 -6.26 -15.32
N PHE A 9 11.47 -6.05 -15.23
CA PHE A 9 10.46 -6.92 -15.82
C PHE A 9 9.99 -6.51 -17.22
N ASN A 10 10.57 -5.45 -17.80
CA ASN A 10 10.17 -4.93 -19.11
C ASN A 10 8.64 -4.69 -19.20
N LEU A 11 8.05 -4.09 -18.16
CA LEU A 11 6.62 -3.79 -18.15
C LEU A 11 6.29 -2.81 -19.27
N GLU A 12 5.27 -3.14 -20.07
CA GLU A 12 4.86 -2.34 -21.22
C GLU A 12 4.26 -0.99 -20.81
N HIS A 13 3.55 -0.97 -19.69
CA HIS A 13 2.84 0.20 -19.20
C HIS A 13 3.20 0.49 -17.75
N THR A 14 3.49 1.77 -17.49
CA THR A 14 3.72 2.31 -16.15
C THR A 14 2.99 3.64 -16.03
N VAL A 15 2.26 3.84 -14.95
CA VAL A 15 1.56 5.09 -14.64
C VAL A 15 2.00 5.58 -13.27
N GLU A 16 2.20 6.89 -13.16
CA GLU A 16 2.47 7.58 -11.90
C GLU A 16 1.38 8.61 -11.65
N THR A 17 0.90 8.66 -10.42
CA THR A 17 -0.10 9.64 -9.99
C THR A 17 0.13 10.03 -8.54
N ASN A 18 0.07 11.33 -8.27
CA ASN A 18 0.11 11.84 -6.91
C ASN A 18 -1.31 11.91 -6.34
N ILE A 19 -1.55 11.15 -5.28
CA ILE A 19 -2.86 11.07 -4.60
C ILE A 19 -3.04 12.12 -3.50
N GLU A 20 -2.09 13.04 -3.32
CA GLU A 20 -2.07 14.00 -2.21
C GLU A 20 -3.35 14.84 -2.12
N ASP A 21 -3.80 15.42 -3.23
CA ASP A 21 -5.00 16.26 -3.25
C ASP A 21 -6.25 15.45 -2.85
N ALA A 22 -6.44 14.27 -3.46
CA ALA A 22 -7.56 13.38 -3.14
C ALA A 22 -7.55 12.96 -1.65
N VAL A 23 -6.38 12.69 -1.08
CA VAL A 23 -6.23 12.39 0.34
C VAL A 23 -6.58 13.60 1.20
N ASN A 24 -6.09 14.79 0.84
CA ASN A 24 -6.32 16.01 1.60
C ASN A 24 -7.81 16.38 1.61
N GLU A 25 -8.52 16.24 0.49
CA GLU A 25 -9.98 16.47 0.43
C GLU A 25 -10.74 15.52 1.36
N VAL A 26 -10.43 14.21 1.35
CA VAL A 26 -11.08 13.25 2.26
C VAL A 26 -10.78 13.59 3.74
N VAL A 27 -9.57 14.06 4.04
CA VAL A 27 -9.20 14.51 5.38
C VAL A 27 -10.00 15.76 5.79
N LEU A 28 -10.10 16.76 4.91
CA LEU A 28 -10.86 17.98 5.16
C LEU A 28 -12.33 17.67 5.44
N GLU A 29 -12.97 16.85 4.61
CA GLU A 29 -14.36 16.41 4.80
C GLU A 29 -14.55 15.67 6.13
N THR A 30 -13.59 14.82 6.51
CA THR A 30 -13.62 14.12 7.81
C THR A 30 -13.55 15.09 8.99
N GLU A 31 -12.69 16.11 8.92
CA GLU A 31 -12.54 17.11 9.97
C GLU A 31 -13.75 18.05 10.06
N GLN A 32 -14.37 18.37 8.92
CA GLN A 32 -15.65 19.06 8.88
C GLN A 32 -16.76 18.24 9.57
N ALA A 33 -16.81 16.93 9.31
CA ALA A 33 -17.76 16.03 9.99
C ALA A 33 -17.52 15.99 11.51
N PHE A 34 -16.26 15.96 11.97
CA PHE A 34 -15.93 16.05 13.39
C PHE A 34 -16.45 17.36 14.01
N LYS A 35 -16.28 18.49 13.32
CA LYS A 35 -16.80 19.80 13.76
C LYS A 35 -18.32 19.80 13.91
N GLN A 36 -19.06 19.17 13.00
CA GLN A 36 -20.52 19.05 13.09
C GLN A 36 -20.97 18.24 14.32
N MET A 37 -20.14 17.28 14.75
CA MET A 37 -20.34 16.51 15.98
C MET A 37 -19.82 17.22 17.24
N GLN A 38 -19.51 18.52 17.18
CA GLN A 38 -18.89 19.29 18.26
C GLN A 38 -17.56 18.71 18.78
N ASN A 39 -16.88 17.93 17.95
CA ASN A 39 -15.60 17.29 18.26
C ASN A 39 -14.48 18.00 17.48
N TYR A 40 -13.87 19.02 18.05
CA TYR A 40 -12.87 19.84 17.36
C TYR A 40 -11.50 19.18 17.41
N ARG A 41 -11.22 18.31 16.43
CA ARG A 41 -9.96 17.58 16.32
C ARG A 41 -9.54 17.40 14.87
N HIS A 42 -8.23 17.24 14.67
CA HIS A 42 -7.68 16.75 13.42
C HIS A 42 -7.78 15.22 13.32
N ILE A 43 -7.70 14.72 12.10
CA ILE A 43 -7.48 13.28 11.90
C ILE A 43 -6.12 12.87 12.50
N SER A 44 -6.05 11.68 13.08
CA SER A 44 -4.78 11.15 13.59
C SER A 44 -3.84 10.77 12.44
N ILE A 45 -2.54 10.71 12.70
CA ILE A 45 -1.53 10.29 11.70
C ILE A 45 -1.86 8.89 11.12
N PRO A 46 -2.15 7.85 11.94
CA PRO A 46 -2.57 6.55 11.40
C PRO A 46 -3.90 6.61 10.64
N GLY A 47 -4.82 7.48 11.07
CA GLY A 47 -6.08 7.73 10.37
C GLY A 47 -5.85 8.25 8.95
N LYS A 48 -4.99 9.26 8.80
CA LYS A 48 -4.57 9.77 7.48
C LYS A 48 -3.80 8.71 6.68
N GLY A 49 -3.00 7.87 7.34
CA GLY A 49 -2.34 6.72 6.72
C GLY A 49 -3.34 5.75 6.07
N ASN A 50 -4.42 5.39 6.78
CA ASN A 50 -5.48 4.56 6.24
C ASN A 50 -6.24 5.23 5.08
N VAL A 51 -6.44 6.55 5.14
CA VAL A 51 -7.02 7.31 4.00
C VAL A 51 -6.11 7.18 2.78
N LYS A 52 -4.79 7.37 2.92
CA LYS A 52 -3.84 7.18 1.80
C LYS A 52 -3.95 5.79 1.19
N ALA A 53 -3.97 4.74 2.00
CA ALA A 53 -4.09 3.37 1.51
C ALA A 53 -5.40 3.14 0.74
N ARG A 54 -6.53 3.66 1.25
CA ARG A 54 -7.84 3.54 0.58
C ARG A 54 -7.94 4.37 -0.70
N VAL A 55 -7.36 5.55 -0.75
CA VAL A 55 -7.33 6.35 -1.98
C VAL A 55 -6.52 5.64 -3.06
N ARG A 56 -5.38 5.00 -2.73
CA ARG A 56 -4.66 4.14 -3.69
C ARG A 56 -5.52 3.00 -4.23
N MET A 57 -6.31 2.36 -3.38
CA MET A 57 -7.26 1.31 -3.80
C MET A 57 -8.28 1.87 -4.79
N VAL A 58 -8.91 3.01 -4.47
CA VAL A 58 -9.89 3.66 -5.36
C VAL A 58 -9.28 3.97 -6.71
N THR A 59 -8.07 4.55 -6.74
CA THR A 59 -7.36 4.87 -7.98
C THR A 59 -7.08 3.62 -8.82
N GLN A 60 -6.60 2.53 -8.20
CA GLN A 60 -6.30 1.28 -8.91
C GLN A 60 -7.56 0.63 -9.49
N TYR A 61 -8.65 0.59 -8.73
CA TYR A 61 -9.92 0.03 -9.23
C TYR A 61 -10.58 0.89 -10.30
N ALA A 62 -10.47 2.21 -10.23
CA ALA A 62 -10.95 3.09 -11.30
C ALA A 62 -10.22 2.80 -12.62
N LEU A 63 -8.88 2.72 -12.59
CA LEU A 63 -8.09 2.35 -13.76
C LEU A 63 -8.42 0.93 -14.24
N ALA A 64 -8.50 -0.03 -13.34
CA ALA A 64 -8.76 -1.41 -13.69
C ALA A 64 -10.13 -1.59 -14.35
N PHE A 65 -11.15 -0.87 -13.89
CA PHE A 65 -12.49 -0.91 -14.50
C PHE A 65 -12.47 -0.39 -15.94
N ASP A 66 -11.94 0.83 -16.15
CA ASP A 66 -11.93 1.46 -17.48
C ASP A 66 -11.01 0.73 -18.48
N LEU A 67 -9.99 0.04 -17.98
CA LEU A 67 -9.04 -0.73 -18.80
C LEU A 67 -9.38 -2.23 -18.87
N ASN A 68 -10.44 -2.68 -18.22
CA ASN A 68 -10.82 -4.10 -18.12
C ASN A 68 -9.67 -5.00 -17.61
N LEU A 69 -9.06 -4.61 -16.50
CA LEU A 69 -7.95 -5.30 -15.82
C LEU A 69 -8.36 -5.86 -14.46
N LEU A 70 -7.51 -6.70 -13.88
CA LEU A 70 -7.60 -7.16 -12.49
C LEU A 70 -6.60 -6.39 -11.61
N VAL A 71 -6.99 -6.11 -10.36
CA VAL A 71 -6.11 -5.56 -9.34
C VAL A 71 -5.40 -6.71 -8.61
N VAL A 72 -4.07 -6.74 -8.67
CA VAL A 72 -3.23 -7.77 -8.03
C VAL A 72 -2.71 -7.26 -6.69
N GLY A 73 -3.03 -7.98 -5.61
CA GLY A 73 -2.53 -7.67 -4.28
C GLY A 73 -1.19 -8.30 -3.95
N THR A 74 -0.51 -7.66 -3.01
CA THR A 74 0.83 -8.02 -2.58
C THR A 74 0.85 -8.74 -1.24
N ASP A 75 -0.30 -8.90 -0.59
CA ASP A 75 -0.42 -9.59 0.69
C ASP A 75 0.24 -10.96 0.65
N HIS A 76 1.10 -11.20 1.63
CA HIS A 76 1.76 -12.47 1.84
C HIS A 76 1.46 -13.04 3.23
N ALA A 77 1.76 -14.32 3.46
CA ALA A 77 1.35 -15.05 4.67
C ALA A 77 1.73 -14.33 5.98
N SER A 78 2.88 -13.67 6.03
CA SER A 78 3.32 -12.92 7.22
C SER A 78 2.49 -11.66 7.50
N GLU A 79 1.95 -10.97 6.48
CA GLU A 79 1.07 -9.79 6.63
C GLU A 79 -0.35 -10.25 6.96
N ALA A 80 -0.82 -11.30 6.31
CA ALA A 80 -2.14 -11.89 6.56
C ALA A 80 -2.26 -12.40 8.00
N LEU A 81 -1.21 -13.04 8.54
CA LEU A 81 -1.19 -13.55 9.92
C LEU A 81 -1.25 -12.44 10.97
N THR A 82 -0.55 -11.33 10.74
CA THR A 82 -0.50 -10.20 11.67
C THR A 82 -1.64 -9.21 11.46
N GLY A 83 -2.39 -9.33 10.36
CA GLY A 83 -3.38 -8.34 9.95
C GLY A 83 -2.73 -7.01 9.54
N PHE A 84 -1.47 -7.03 9.09
CA PHE A 84 -0.69 -5.83 8.79
C PHE A 84 -0.98 -5.31 7.38
N TYR A 85 -2.21 -4.84 7.19
CA TYR A 85 -2.70 -4.21 5.97
C TYR A 85 -3.86 -3.27 6.31
N THR A 86 -4.15 -2.29 5.46
CA THR A 86 -5.35 -1.47 5.61
C THR A 86 -6.55 -2.21 5.04
N LYS A 87 -7.56 -2.52 5.86
CA LYS A 87 -8.82 -3.07 5.37
C LYS A 87 -9.47 -2.10 4.38
N TRP A 88 -9.80 -2.63 3.20
CA TRP A 88 -10.29 -1.89 2.03
C TRP A 88 -9.29 -0.85 1.47
N GLY A 89 -8.01 -0.95 1.84
CA GLY A 89 -6.90 -0.26 1.21
C GLY A 89 -6.11 -1.25 0.36
N ASP A 90 -4.86 -1.48 0.72
CA ASP A 90 -3.96 -2.44 0.09
C ASP A 90 -4.50 -3.88 0.09
N GLY A 91 -5.25 -4.29 1.12
CA GLY A 91 -5.87 -5.62 1.18
C GLY A 91 -7.16 -5.78 0.37
N ALA A 92 -7.61 -4.77 -0.39
CA ALA A 92 -8.76 -4.89 -1.30
C ALA A 92 -8.26 -5.06 -2.73
N VAL A 93 -8.29 -6.31 -3.19
CA VAL A 93 -7.78 -6.74 -4.50
C VAL A 93 -8.56 -7.95 -5.03
N ASP A 94 -8.39 -8.27 -6.31
CA ASP A 94 -9.09 -9.39 -6.95
C ASP A 94 -8.35 -10.72 -6.74
N ILE A 95 -7.02 -10.69 -6.73
CA ILE A 95 -6.16 -11.88 -6.52
C ILE A 95 -4.92 -11.57 -5.68
N THR A 96 -4.45 -12.54 -4.89
CA THR A 96 -3.25 -12.43 -4.02
C THR A 96 -2.28 -13.59 -4.24
N PRO A 97 -1.40 -13.52 -5.27
CA PRO A 97 -0.50 -14.62 -5.64
C PRO A 97 0.53 -15.00 -4.58
N LEU A 98 0.84 -14.08 -3.65
CA LEU A 98 1.86 -14.26 -2.63
C LEU A 98 1.32 -14.76 -1.28
N SER A 99 0.00 -14.95 -1.17
CA SER A 99 -0.71 -15.24 0.08
C SER A 99 -0.20 -16.47 0.85
N SER A 100 0.36 -17.47 0.16
CA SER A 100 0.91 -18.68 0.77
C SER A 100 2.39 -18.57 1.16
N LEU A 101 3.06 -17.46 0.84
CA LEU A 101 4.51 -17.31 1.01
C LEU A 101 4.81 -16.45 2.24
N ASN A 102 5.79 -16.85 3.05
CA ASN A 102 6.33 -15.98 4.09
C ASN A 102 7.35 -14.97 3.51
N LYS A 103 7.73 -13.95 4.29
CA LYS A 103 8.65 -12.90 3.82
C LYS A 103 9.99 -13.42 3.26
N ARG A 104 10.52 -14.50 3.84
CA ARG A 104 11.79 -15.12 3.38
C ARG A 104 11.62 -15.74 2.00
N GLN A 105 10.52 -16.44 1.76
CA GLN A 105 10.19 -17.04 0.47
C GLN A 105 9.94 -15.99 -0.60
N VAL A 106 9.24 -14.89 -0.26
CA VAL A 106 9.05 -13.75 -1.17
C VAL A 106 10.41 -13.17 -1.60
N ARG A 107 11.35 -12.98 -0.66
CA ARG A 107 12.72 -12.50 -0.98
C ARG A 107 13.49 -13.48 -1.87
N GLN A 108 13.37 -14.79 -1.63
CA GLN A 108 14.01 -15.81 -2.47
C GLN A 108 13.46 -15.78 -3.90
N LEU A 109 12.13 -15.72 -4.04
CA LEU A 109 11.46 -15.62 -5.33
C LEU A 109 11.88 -14.34 -6.07
N ALA A 110 11.91 -13.20 -5.38
CA ALA A 110 12.34 -11.92 -5.96
C ALA A 110 13.77 -11.99 -6.52
N ARG A 111 14.72 -12.60 -5.78
CA ARG A 111 16.09 -12.80 -6.28
C ARG A 111 16.13 -13.69 -7.51
N TYR A 112 15.39 -14.80 -7.48
CA TYR A 112 15.31 -15.73 -8.60
C TYR A 112 14.72 -15.07 -9.86
N MET A 113 13.73 -14.19 -9.70
CA MET A 113 13.07 -13.47 -10.79
C MET A 113 13.85 -12.23 -11.28
N GLY A 114 15.00 -11.91 -10.69
CA GLY A 114 15.83 -10.77 -11.13
C GLY A 114 15.38 -9.40 -10.63
N VAL A 115 14.62 -9.33 -9.52
CA VAL A 115 14.31 -8.05 -8.87
C VAL A 115 15.63 -7.39 -8.40
N PRO A 116 15.83 -6.07 -8.61
CA PRO A 116 17.06 -5.40 -8.19
C PRO A 116 17.35 -5.55 -6.70
N ALA A 117 18.62 -5.80 -6.33
CA ALA A 117 19.03 -5.96 -4.93
C ALA A 117 18.67 -4.74 -4.06
N SER A 118 18.74 -3.53 -4.62
CA SER A 118 18.31 -2.29 -3.96
C SER A 118 16.84 -2.26 -3.54
N VAL A 119 15.99 -3.09 -4.15
CA VAL A 119 14.58 -3.27 -3.77
C VAL A 119 14.45 -4.36 -2.71
N ILE A 120 15.16 -5.48 -2.87
CA ILE A 120 15.06 -6.66 -2.01
C ILE A 120 15.62 -6.40 -0.61
N ASP A 121 16.76 -5.69 -0.54
CA ASP A 121 17.52 -5.49 0.70
C ASP A 121 17.11 -4.19 1.42
N LYS A 122 16.19 -3.41 0.84
CA LYS A 122 15.60 -2.24 1.49
C LYS A 122 14.79 -2.66 2.73
N ALA A 123 14.91 -1.90 3.81
CA ALA A 123 14.07 -2.08 5.00
C ALA A 123 12.57 -1.93 4.65
N PRO A 124 11.70 -2.85 5.10
CA PRO A 124 10.25 -2.76 4.89
C PRO A 124 9.65 -1.50 5.54
N THR A 125 8.77 -0.84 4.81
CA THR A 125 8.02 0.34 5.24
C THR A 125 6.77 0.45 4.37
N ALA A 126 5.62 0.72 4.98
CA ALA A 126 4.39 1.07 4.27
C ALA A 126 4.43 2.51 3.70
N GLY A 127 5.39 3.34 4.14
CA GLY A 127 5.59 4.70 3.61
C GLY A 127 4.39 5.63 3.81
N LEU A 128 3.59 5.39 4.86
CA LEU A 128 2.39 6.18 5.13
C LEU A 128 2.70 7.52 5.81
N TRP A 129 3.79 7.59 6.56
CA TRP A 129 4.36 8.81 7.16
C TRP A 129 5.88 8.66 7.34
N GLU A 130 6.54 9.79 7.63
CA GLU A 130 8.00 9.83 7.77
C GLU A 130 8.47 9.00 8.98
N GLY A 131 9.54 8.21 8.78
CA GLY A 131 10.13 7.37 9.82
C GLY A 131 9.37 6.08 10.15
N GLN A 132 8.30 5.76 9.42
CA GLN A 132 7.48 4.57 9.61
C GLN A 132 8.21 3.28 9.21
N THR A 133 8.20 2.26 10.08
CA THR A 133 8.76 0.92 9.80
C THR A 133 7.87 -0.17 10.38
N ASP A 134 7.67 -1.25 9.63
CA ASP A 134 6.73 -2.33 9.98
C ASP A 134 7.09 -3.00 11.32
N GLU A 135 8.38 -3.27 11.56
CA GLU A 135 8.87 -3.90 12.80
C GLU A 135 8.57 -3.05 14.05
N LYS A 136 8.54 -1.72 13.92
CA LYS A 136 8.21 -0.82 15.05
C LYS A 136 6.72 -0.78 15.33
N GLU A 137 5.88 -0.86 14.29
CA GLU A 137 4.42 -0.90 14.45
C GLU A 137 3.95 -2.25 15.01
N LEU A 138 4.56 -3.33 14.53
CA LEU A 138 4.21 -4.69 14.94
C LEU A 138 4.90 -5.12 16.24
N GLY A 139 6.03 -4.50 16.59
CA GLY A 139 6.83 -4.88 17.76
C GLY A 139 7.51 -6.25 17.65
N ILE A 140 7.72 -6.74 16.42
CA ILE A 140 8.31 -8.06 16.11
C ILE A 140 9.25 -7.95 14.91
N THR A 141 10.22 -8.88 14.80
CA THR A 141 11.23 -8.98 13.72
C THR A 141 11.13 -10.30 12.96
#